data_AF-A0AA97A8K0-F1
#
_entry.id   AF-A0AA97A8K0-F1
#
_cell.length_a   1.000
_cell.length_b   1.000
_cell.length_c   1.000
_cell.angle_alpha   90.00
_cell.angle_beta   90.00
_cell.angle_gamma   90.00
#
_symmetry.space_group_name_H-M   'P 1'
#
loop_
_entity.id
_entity.type
_entity.pdbx_description
1 polymer ?
#
loop_
_entity_poly.entity_id
_entity_poly.type
_entity_poly.pdbx_seq_one_letter_code
_entity_poly.pdbx_strand_id
1 'polypeptide(L)'
;MISRAVVTDRSVQPGKHCPDTRPTHLPAPAAEQRARQDVQERLAYRFPDLPSETPATTATEAFAFFVDAHVRHYVPVLTFKRAAGQLSERLATPDERGD
;
A
#
# COMPACT_ATOMS: atom_id res chain seq x y z
N MET A 1 -33.57 -32.68 -14.10
CA MET A 1 -34.01 -31.54 -13.27
C MET A 1 -33.05 -31.43 -12.11
N ILE A 2 -32.24 -30.36 -12.04
CA ILE A 2 -31.23 -30.17 -10.97
C ILE A 2 -31.79 -29.14 -9.99
N SER A 3 -32.19 -29.59 -8.79
CA SER A 3 -32.61 -28.72 -7.70
C SER A 3 -31.41 -27.90 -7.20
N ARG A 4 -31.44 -26.59 -7.44
CA ARG A 4 -30.54 -25.63 -6.79
C ARG A 4 -30.98 -25.44 -5.34
N ALA A 5 -30.23 -26.01 -4.40
CA ALA A 5 -30.35 -25.64 -3.00
C ALA A 5 -29.85 -24.19 -2.83
N VAL A 6 -30.77 -23.28 -2.55
CA VAL A 6 -30.44 -21.93 -2.08
C VAL A 6 -29.93 -22.07 -0.66
N VAL A 7 -28.62 -21.94 -0.48
CA VAL A 7 -28.03 -21.78 0.86
C VAL A 7 -28.33 -20.35 1.31
N THR A 8 -29.50 -20.14 1.90
CA THR A 8 -29.72 -19.00 2.80
C THR A 8 -29.00 -19.31 4.11
N ASP A 9 -27.72 -18.97 4.20
CA ASP A 9 -27.07 -18.81 5.50
C ASP A 9 -27.61 -17.53 6.14
N ARG A 10 -28.79 -17.66 6.74
CA ARG A 10 -29.45 -16.59 7.49
C ARG A 10 -29.49 -17.01 8.96
N SER A 11 -28.32 -17.15 9.58
CA SER A 11 -28.19 -17.42 11.02
C SER A 11 -26.80 -17.06 11.57
N VAL A 12 -26.24 -15.90 11.19
CA VAL A 12 -25.20 -15.27 12.02
C VAL A 12 -25.91 -14.47 13.10
N GLN A 13 -25.88 -14.97 14.34
CA GLN A 13 -26.25 -14.16 15.50
C GLN A 13 -25.40 -12.89 15.49
N PRO A 14 -25.95 -11.68 15.76
CA PRO A 14 -25.14 -10.48 15.90
C PRO A 14 -24.37 -10.57 17.22
N GLY A 15 -23.29 -11.36 17.23
CA GLY A 15 -22.23 -11.22 18.21
C GLY A 15 -21.76 -9.77 18.13
N LYS A 16 -21.63 -9.09 19.27
CA LYS A 16 -21.16 -7.72 19.38
C LYS A 16 -20.00 -7.50 18.42
N HIS A 17 -20.25 -6.82 17.29
CA HIS A 17 -19.18 -6.45 16.37
C HIS A 17 -18.17 -5.62 17.16
N CYS A 18 -16.87 -5.97 17.06
CA CYS A 18 -15.83 -5.14 17.64
C CYS A 18 -16.02 -3.70 17.14
N PRO A 19 -15.90 -2.70 18.02
CA PRO A 19 -15.98 -1.31 17.58
C PRO A 19 -14.92 -1.07 16.52
N ASP A 20 -15.30 -0.37 15.44
CA ASP A 20 -14.36 0.04 14.42
C ASP A 20 -13.38 1.05 15.04
N THR A 21 -12.14 0.60 15.25
CA THR A 21 -11.07 1.41 15.85
C THR A 21 -10.22 2.12 14.81
N ARG A 22 -10.60 2.06 13.53
CA ARG A 22 -9.85 2.75 12.46
C ARG A 22 -9.91 4.26 12.69
N PRO A 23 -8.80 4.98 12.46
CA PRO A 23 -8.82 6.43 12.57
C PRO A 23 -9.77 7.01 11.52
N THR A 24 -10.77 7.78 11.98
CA THR A 24 -11.82 8.36 11.13
C THR A 24 -11.49 9.78 10.66
N HIS A 25 -10.57 10.47 11.34
CA HIS A 25 -10.12 11.79 10.95
C HIS A 25 -9.02 11.68 9.88
N LEU A 26 -8.91 12.67 9.01
CA LEU A 26 -7.76 12.76 8.10
C LEU A 26 -6.49 13.11 8.91
N PRO A 27 -5.33 12.53 8.55
CA PRO A 27 -4.08 12.95 9.15
C PRO A 27 -3.80 14.42 8.84
N ALA A 28 -3.16 15.13 9.77
CA ALA A 28 -2.77 16.51 9.55
C ALA A 28 -1.79 16.61 8.36
N PRO A 29 -1.82 17.68 7.54
CA PRO A 29 -0.92 17.83 6.39
C PRO A 29 0.56 17.68 6.72
N ALA A 30 1.00 18.21 7.86
CA ALA A 30 2.39 18.05 8.33
C ALA A 30 2.74 16.58 8.66
N ALA A 31 1.78 15.81 9.17
CA ALA A 31 1.98 14.38 9.42
C ALA A 31 2.06 13.59 8.11
N GLU A 32 1.26 13.95 7.11
CA GLU A 32 1.37 13.35 5.77
C GLU A 32 2.73 13.66 5.12
N GLN A 33 3.22 14.90 5.24
CA GLN A 33 4.50 15.28 4.68
C GLN A 33 5.66 14.51 5.32
N ARG A 34 5.67 14.40 6.66
CA ARG A 34 6.65 13.57 7.37
C ARG A 34 6.58 12.11 6.93
N ALA A 35 5.37 11.57 6.81
CA ALA A 35 5.20 10.18 6.37
C ALA A 35 5.70 9.94 4.94
N ARG A 36 5.62 10.94 4.04
CA ARG A 36 6.23 10.86 2.69
C ARG A 36 7.75 10.79 2.77
N GLN A 37 8.36 11.62 3.60
CA GLN A 37 9.80 11.63 3.84
C GLN A 37 10.28 10.29 4.43
N ASP A 38 9.60 9.80 5.47
CA ASP A 38 9.89 8.50 6.10
C ASP A 38 9.87 7.35 5.07
N VAL A 39 8.91 7.35 4.13
CA VAL A 39 8.84 6.31 3.09
C VAL A 39 10.04 6.40 2.15
N GLN A 40 10.42 7.61 1.72
CA GLN A 40 11.59 7.82 0.85
C GLN A 40 12.88 7.38 1.53
N GLU A 41 13.10 7.76 2.79
CA GLU A 41 14.27 7.38 3.58
C GLU A 41 14.35 5.86 3.77
N ARG A 42 13.23 5.20 4.09
CA ARG A 42 13.18 3.74 4.24
C ARG A 42 13.47 3.01 2.94
N LEU A 43 13.03 3.55 1.80
CA LEU A 43 13.34 2.98 0.48
C LEU A 43 14.81 3.16 0.14
N ALA A 44 15.38 4.35 0.36
CA ALA A 44 16.80 4.61 0.15
C ALA A 44 17.67 3.69 1.03
N TYR A 45 17.29 3.49 2.29
CA TYR A 45 17.98 2.55 3.19
C TYR A 45 17.87 1.09 2.71
N ARG A 46 16.72 0.68 2.18
CA ARG A 46 16.47 -0.69 1.73
C ARG A 46 17.15 -1.03 0.40
N PHE A 47 17.32 -0.03 -0.47
CA PHE A 47 17.91 -0.19 -1.80
C PHE A 47 19.11 0.76 -1.96
N PRO A 48 20.19 0.56 -1.18
CA PRO A 48 21.32 1.49 -1.13
C PRO A 48 22.11 1.55 -2.45
N ASP A 49 22.02 0.49 -3.27
CA ASP A 49 22.73 0.38 -4.54
C ASP A 49 22.03 1.10 -5.70
N LEU A 50 20.79 1.57 -5.49
CA LEU A 50 20.05 2.33 -6.50
C LEU A 50 20.38 3.83 -6.44
N PRO A 51 20.42 4.53 -7.58
CA PRO A 51 20.47 5.99 -7.58
C PRO A 51 19.32 6.56 -6.75
N SER A 52 19.58 7.58 -5.93
CA SER A 52 18.59 8.14 -4.99
C SER A 52 17.30 8.64 -5.65
N GLU A 53 17.36 9.00 -6.94
CA GLU A 53 16.20 9.36 -7.74
C GLU A 53 15.24 8.18 -7.96
N THR A 54 15.76 6.97 -8.17
CA THR A 54 14.96 5.77 -8.45
C THR A 54 13.96 5.41 -7.33
N PRO A 55 14.35 5.28 -6.04
CA PRO A 55 13.41 5.04 -4.96
C PRO A 55 12.49 6.25 -4.73
N ALA A 56 12.96 7.49 -4.93
CA ALA A 56 12.14 8.69 -4.77
C ALA A 56 11.01 8.78 -5.82
N THR A 57 11.32 8.52 -7.09
CA THR A 57 10.34 8.47 -8.19
C THR A 57 9.36 7.33 -7.97
N THR A 58 9.85 6.13 -7.65
CA THR A 58 8.98 4.97 -7.39
C THR A 58 8.05 5.21 -6.19
N ALA A 59 8.53 5.86 -5.13
CA ALA A 59 7.68 6.26 -4.00
C ALA A 59 6.58 7.23 -4.43
N THR A 60 6.91 8.21 -5.28
CA THR A 60 5.97 9.22 -5.79
C THR A 60 4.87 8.56 -6.62
N GLU A 61 5.22 7.66 -7.53
CA GLU A 61 4.28 6.87 -8.33
C GLU A 61 3.38 6.00 -7.43
N ALA A 62 3.98 5.34 -6.43
CA ALA A 62 3.23 4.53 -5.47
C ALA A 62 2.27 5.37 -4.61
N PHE A 63 2.62 6.61 -4.24
CA PHE A 63 1.70 7.53 -3.57
C PHE A 63 0.54 7.95 -4.47
N ALA A 64 0.81 8.23 -5.75
CA ALA A 64 -0.23 8.60 -6.70
C ALA A 64 -1.29 7.50 -6.87
N PHE A 65 -0.88 6.23 -6.80
CA PHE A 65 -1.81 5.09 -6.81
C PHE A 65 -2.84 5.13 -5.66
N PHE A 66 -2.52 5.76 -4.54
CA PHE A 66 -3.39 5.85 -3.36
C PHE A 66 -4.01 7.25 -3.16
N VAL A 67 -4.04 8.10 -4.19
CA VAL A 67 -4.55 9.47 -4.08
C VAL A 67 -6.01 9.53 -3.58
N ASP A 68 -6.83 8.58 -4.03
CA ASP A 68 -8.26 8.51 -3.69
C ASP A 68 -8.55 7.57 -2.49
N ALA A 69 -7.53 7.18 -1.73
CA ALA A 69 -7.72 6.27 -0.61
C ALA A 69 -8.53 6.93 0.52
N HIS A 70 -9.70 6.37 0.84
CA HIS A 70 -10.56 6.86 1.91
C HIS A 70 -9.90 6.81 3.30
N VAL A 71 -9.04 5.81 3.57
CA VAL A 71 -8.33 5.67 4.86
C VAL A 71 -6.86 6.05 4.70
N ARG A 72 -6.57 7.33 4.93
CA ARG A 72 -5.25 7.91 4.64
C ARG A 72 -4.13 7.50 5.59
N HIS A 73 -4.46 7.07 6.80
CA HIS A 73 -3.47 6.68 7.83
C HIS A 73 -2.59 5.49 7.43
N TYR A 74 -3.09 4.60 6.56
CA TYR A 74 -2.34 3.43 6.11
C TYR A 74 -1.58 3.67 4.80
N VAL A 75 -1.86 4.76 4.10
CA VAL A 75 -1.24 5.07 2.80
C VAL A 75 0.28 5.00 2.84
N PRO A 76 1.00 5.58 3.84
CA PRO A 76 2.46 5.50 3.87
C PRO A 76 3.00 4.07 3.90
N VAL A 77 2.37 3.19 4.68
CA VAL A 77 2.78 1.77 4.80
C VAL A 77 2.49 1.03 3.49
N LEU A 78 1.34 1.28 2.88
CA LEU A 78 0.96 0.65 1.61
C LEU A 78 1.84 1.12 0.46
N THR A 79 2.16 2.41 0.41
CA THR A 79 3.11 3.00 -0.55
C THR A 79 4.47 2.35 -0.41
N PHE A 80 5.03 2.27 0.80
CA PHE A 80 6.33 1.62 1.02
C PHE A 80 6.34 0.18 0.51
N LYS A 81 5.33 -0.61 0.87
CA LYS A 81 5.22 -2.02 0.43
C LYS A 81 5.14 -2.13 -1.09
N ARG A 82 4.33 -1.28 -1.73
CA ARG A 82 4.18 -1.26 -3.20
C ARG A 82 5.49 -0.90 -3.88
N ALA A 83 6.10 0.22 -3.50
CA ALA A 83 7.35 0.69 -4.09
C ALA A 83 8.49 -0.33 -3.90
N ALA A 84 8.62 -0.90 -2.68
CA ALA A 84 9.61 -1.93 -2.41
C ALA A 84 9.36 -3.21 -3.24
N GLY A 85 8.10 -3.60 -3.43
CA GLY A 85 7.73 -4.71 -4.31
C GLY A 85 8.17 -4.46 -5.75
N GLN A 86 7.80 -3.32 -6.32
CA GLN A 86 8.16 -2.92 -7.68
C GLN A 86 9.68 -2.88 -7.90
N LEU A 87 10.44 -2.33 -6.96
CA LEU A 87 11.90 -2.30 -7.05
C LEU A 87 12.51 -3.70 -6.95
N SER A 88 11.98 -4.56 -6.07
CA SER A 88 12.48 -5.93 -5.92
C SER A 88 12.18 -6.76 -7.18
N GLU A 89 11.00 -6.59 -7.77
CA GLU A 89 10.62 -7.25 -9.03
C GLU A 89 11.56 -6.84 -10.17
N ARG A 90 11.81 -5.53 -10.33
CA ARG A 90 12.75 -5.00 -11.34
C ARG A 90 14.18 -5.52 -11.17
N LEU A 91 14.63 -5.72 -9.92
CA LEU A 91 15.95 -6.29 -9.63
C LEU A 91 16.00 -7.82 -9.85
N ALA A 92 14.87 -8.52 -9.67
CA ALA A 92 14.75 -9.95 -9.88
C ALA A 92 14.63 -10.33 -11.37
N THR A 93 14.11 -9.41 -12.20
CA THR A 93 14.12 -9.52 -13.66
C THR A 93 15.22 -8.61 -14.20
N PRO A 94 16.50 -9.04 -14.22
CA PRO A 94 17.50 -8.31 -14.99
C PRO A 94 16.96 -8.20 -16.41
N ASP A 95 16.76 -6.97 -16.87
CA ASP A 95 16.19 -6.67 -18.17
C ASP A 95 16.90 -7.52 -19.23
N GLU A 96 16.16 -8.41 -19.92
CA GLU A 96 16.58 -8.98 -21.20
C GLU A 96 16.53 -7.88 -22.27
N ARG A 97 17.22 -6.77 -22.03
CA ARG A 97 17.61 -5.80 -23.05
C ARG A 97 19.11 -5.90 -23.21
N GLY A 98 19.48 -6.91 -23.99
CA GLY A 98 20.65 -6.80 -24.83
C GLY A 98 20.45 -5.71 -25.89
N ASP A 99 21.61 -5.18 -26.30
CA ASP A 99 21.92 -4.21 -27.35
C ASP A 99 21.66 -2.72 -27.08
#